data_AF-A0A5N7ZUJ3-F1
#
_entry.id   AF-A0A5N7ZUJ3-F1
#
_cell.length_a   1.000
_cell.length_b   1.000
_cell.length_c   1.000
_cell.angle_alpha   90.00
_cell.angle_beta   90.00
_cell.angle_gamma   90.00
#
_symmetry.space_group_name_H-M   'P 1'
#
loop_
_entity.id
_entity.type
_entity.pdbx_description
1 polymer ?
#
loop_
_entity_poly.entity_id
_entity_poly.type
_entity_poly.pdbx_seq_one_letter_code
_entity_poly.pdbx_strand_id
1 'polypeptide(L)'
;MTFPMRTLLSVSLAAALAGCSLAPTYERPDAPIDTAYPQGAAYKAAQPADPGGMATADIGWRDFFGDPLLQQLIEQSLANNRDLRVAALNVEYQRAQYRIQRAELFPAVSASAEGTRQRALSDGTTAVSSQYSVGLGVSSYELDLFGRLRNFMDAALEDYLALEQTRRSTQISLVAEVAGAWMTLAADQQLLKLASDTHASQQKTYELVQRSHGLGGESGLSLAQARSTVESARAEAASYASQVEQDRNALELLVGERLDANLLPGNTGLDAALLATDADNKIQPQMLEKWEVSPDGKTYTMTLRDGQKWHDGKPVTSEDCVASIKRWAAGDGMGRTLLKFTDKIEVIDDKNFR
;
A
#
# COMPACT_ATOMS: atom_id res chain seq x y z
N MET A 1 54.70 -2.05 -47.84
CA MET A 1 55.16 -2.63 -46.56
C MET A 1 54.44 -3.96 -46.36
N THR A 2 55.11 -5.06 -46.69
CA THR A 2 54.57 -6.42 -46.49
C THR A 2 54.87 -6.83 -45.04
N PHE A 3 53.86 -6.80 -44.18
CA PHE A 3 54.03 -7.31 -42.81
C PHE A 3 54.29 -8.82 -42.87
N PRO A 4 55.31 -9.36 -42.17
CA PRO A 4 55.58 -10.79 -42.18
C PRO A 4 54.38 -11.58 -41.65
N MET A 5 54.04 -12.70 -42.29
CA MET A 5 52.96 -13.63 -41.87
C MET A 5 53.06 -14.04 -40.39
N ARG A 6 54.30 -14.09 -39.85
CA ARG A 6 54.58 -14.36 -38.43
C ARG A 6 54.07 -13.27 -37.49
N THR A 7 54.13 -12.00 -37.90
CA THR A 7 53.68 -10.86 -37.10
C THR A 7 52.16 -10.83 -37.03
N LEU A 8 51.47 -11.17 -38.13
CA LEU A 8 50.02 -11.34 -38.17
C LEU A 8 49.52 -12.49 -37.28
N LEU A 9 50.20 -13.66 -37.32
CA LEU A 9 49.85 -14.81 -36.48
C LEU A 9 50.00 -14.52 -34.98
N SER A 10 51.01 -13.74 -34.61
CA SER A 10 51.29 -13.36 -33.22
C SER A 10 50.22 -12.39 -32.68
N VAL A 11 49.78 -11.45 -33.51
CA VAL A 11 48.72 -10.50 -33.18
C VAL A 11 47.36 -11.20 -33.05
N SER A 12 47.05 -12.17 -33.92
CA SER A 12 45.81 -12.96 -33.80
C SER A 12 45.78 -13.85 -32.56
N LEU A 13 46.91 -14.44 -32.16
CA LEU A 13 46.99 -15.25 -30.95
C LEU A 13 46.88 -14.38 -29.68
N ALA A 14 47.51 -13.20 -29.67
CA ALA A 14 47.36 -12.23 -28.58
C ALA A 14 45.92 -11.68 -28.47
N ALA A 15 45.24 -11.47 -29.60
CA ALA A 15 43.83 -11.07 -29.61
C ALA A 15 42.89 -12.18 -29.11
N ALA A 16 43.20 -13.45 -29.40
CA ALA A 16 42.45 -14.61 -28.91
C ALA A 16 42.61 -14.83 -27.39
N LEU A 17 43.72 -14.41 -26.80
CA LEU A 17 44.00 -14.52 -25.35
C LEU A 17 43.43 -13.37 -24.51
N ALA A 18 43.03 -12.24 -25.12
CA ALA A 18 42.56 -11.04 -24.40
C ALA A 18 41.05 -11.02 -24.05
N GLY A 19 40.33 -12.08 -24.41
CA GLY A 19 38.87 -12.17 -24.28
C GLY A 19 38.35 -13.11 -23.19
N CYS A 20 39.21 -13.84 -22.47
CA CYS A 20 38.75 -14.85 -21.53
C CYS A 20 38.16 -14.19 -20.27
N SER A 21 36.83 -14.22 -20.13
CA SER A 21 36.19 -14.15 -18.81
C SER A 21 36.17 -15.55 -18.21
N LEU A 22 36.59 -15.66 -16.94
CA LEU A 22 36.55 -16.90 -16.16
C LEU A 22 35.29 -17.01 -15.29
N ALA A 23 34.31 -16.12 -15.46
CA ALA A 23 33.04 -16.23 -14.75
C ALA A 23 32.28 -17.47 -15.24
N PRO A 24 31.74 -18.31 -14.33
CA PRO A 24 30.85 -19.40 -14.72
C PRO A 24 29.60 -18.87 -15.44
N THR A 25 29.02 -19.69 -16.31
CA THR A 25 27.72 -19.40 -16.91
C THR A 25 26.63 -19.43 -15.83
N TYR A 26 25.77 -18.41 -15.81
CA TYR A 26 24.64 -18.38 -14.88
C TYR A 26 23.60 -19.44 -15.27
N GLU A 27 23.34 -20.38 -14.36
CA GLU A 27 22.23 -21.32 -14.44
C GLU A 27 21.27 -21.02 -13.29
N ARG A 28 20.01 -20.71 -13.63
CA ARG A 28 18.97 -20.47 -12.62
C ARG A 28 18.61 -21.80 -11.95
N PRO A 29 18.70 -21.90 -10.61
CA PRO A 29 18.24 -23.09 -9.91
C PRO A 29 16.74 -23.34 -10.11
N ASP A 30 16.34 -24.60 -10.20
CA ASP A 30 14.94 -24.98 -10.21
C ASP A 30 14.25 -24.53 -8.91
N ALA A 31 13.02 -24.03 -9.03
CA ALA A 31 12.26 -23.56 -7.88
C ALA A 31 11.83 -24.76 -7.01
N PRO A 32 12.21 -24.83 -5.72
CA PRO A 32 11.95 -25.97 -4.85
C PRO A 32 10.53 -25.92 -4.26
N ILE A 33 9.52 -25.74 -5.12
CA ILE A 33 8.10 -25.63 -4.74
C ILE A 33 7.25 -26.46 -5.70
N ASP A 34 6.02 -26.76 -5.27
CA ASP A 34 5.05 -27.41 -6.13
C ASP A 34 4.69 -26.52 -7.33
N THR A 35 4.38 -27.16 -8.47
CA THR A 35 4.02 -26.46 -9.72
C THR A 35 2.63 -25.81 -9.68
N ALA A 36 1.84 -26.10 -8.64
CA ALA A 36 0.51 -25.56 -8.44
C ALA A 36 0.22 -25.29 -6.96
N TYR A 37 -0.66 -24.32 -6.70
CA TYR A 37 -1.14 -24.04 -5.34
C TYR A 37 -1.96 -25.21 -4.77
N PRO A 38 -2.03 -25.34 -3.43
CA PRO A 38 -2.86 -26.33 -2.74
C PRO A 38 -4.35 -26.23 -3.12
N GLN A 39 -5.06 -27.36 -3.01
CA GLN A 39 -6.50 -27.48 -3.27
C GLN A 39 -7.23 -27.97 -2.01
N GLY A 40 -8.51 -27.60 -1.83
CA GLY A 40 -9.32 -28.05 -0.69
C GLY A 40 -10.49 -27.13 -0.36
N ALA A 41 -11.19 -27.37 0.76
CA ALA A 41 -12.38 -26.60 1.12
C ALA A 41 -12.15 -25.08 1.26
N ALA A 42 -10.93 -24.67 1.63
CA ALA A 42 -10.52 -23.27 1.72
C ALA A 42 -9.92 -22.71 0.41
N TYR A 43 -9.59 -23.56 -0.56
CA TYR A 43 -8.93 -23.18 -1.81
C TYR A 43 -9.88 -23.45 -2.97
N LYS A 44 -10.30 -22.39 -3.66
CA LYS A 44 -11.03 -22.57 -4.93
C LYS A 44 -10.12 -23.27 -5.94
N ALA A 45 -10.72 -24.11 -6.77
CA ALA A 45 -10.01 -24.76 -7.88
C ALA A 45 -9.27 -23.70 -8.69
N ALA A 46 -7.98 -23.94 -8.94
CA ALA A 46 -7.17 -23.00 -9.70
C ALA A 46 -7.78 -22.84 -11.10
N GLN A 47 -8.11 -21.61 -11.49
CA GLN A 47 -8.50 -21.33 -12.86
C GLN A 47 -7.28 -21.58 -13.76
N PRO A 48 -7.44 -22.24 -14.93
CA PRO A 48 -6.41 -22.26 -15.94
C PRO A 48 -5.97 -20.82 -16.26
N ALA A 49 -4.68 -20.61 -16.48
CA ALA A 49 -4.19 -19.31 -16.92
C ALA A 49 -4.93 -18.91 -18.20
N ASP A 50 -5.62 -17.76 -18.16
CA ASP A 50 -6.25 -17.18 -19.34
C ASP A 50 -5.13 -16.75 -20.31
N PRO A 51 -5.04 -17.31 -21.53
CA PRO A 51 -4.00 -16.97 -22.49
C PRO A 51 -4.00 -15.48 -22.88
N GLY A 52 -5.10 -14.76 -22.66
CA GLY A 52 -5.21 -13.31 -22.85
C GLY A 52 -5.31 -12.50 -21.56
N GLY A 53 -5.23 -13.15 -20.40
CA GLY A 53 -5.35 -12.51 -19.09
C GLY A 53 -4.11 -11.71 -18.71
N MET A 54 -4.32 -10.56 -18.08
CA MET A 54 -3.22 -9.76 -17.50
C MET A 54 -2.70 -10.44 -16.23
N ALA A 55 -1.38 -10.59 -16.10
CA ALA A 55 -0.80 -11.09 -14.85
C ALA A 55 -1.03 -10.08 -13.73
N THR A 56 -1.22 -10.54 -12.49
CA THR A 56 -1.44 -9.65 -11.33
C THR A 56 -0.33 -8.61 -11.17
N ALA A 57 0.92 -8.95 -11.52
CA ALA A 57 2.07 -8.06 -11.46
C ALA A 57 2.01 -6.91 -12.49
N ASP A 58 1.18 -7.04 -13.52
CA ASP A 58 0.98 -6.05 -14.58
C ASP A 58 -0.27 -5.17 -14.33
N ILE A 59 -1.12 -5.54 -13.37
CA ILE A 59 -2.26 -4.73 -12.95
C ILE A 59 -1.73 -3.55 -12.13
N GLY A 60 -2.05 -2.33 -12.57
CA GLY A 60 -1.71 -1.12 -11.84
C GLY A 60 -2.47 -1.04 -10.51
N TRP A 61 -1.84 -0.51 -9.45
CA TRP A 61 -2.52 -0.33 -8.16
C TRP A 61 -3.76 0.58 -8.26
N ARG A 62 -3.77 1.52 -9.22
CA ARG A 62 -4.94 2.36 -9.51
C ARG A 62 -6.13 1.57 -10.07
N ASP A 63 -5.86 0.52 -10.82
CA ASP A 63 -6.91 -0.35 -11.37
C ASP A 63 -7.39 -1.37 -10.32
N PHE A 64 -6.53 -1.71 -9.35
CA PHE A 64 -6.84 -2.63 -8.27
C PHE A 64 -7.67 -1.97 -7.14
N PHE A 65 -7.28 -0.77 -6.68
CA PHE A 65 -7.98 -0.07 -5.61
C PHE A 65 -9.03 0.89 -6.19
N GLY A 66 -10.32 0.57 -6.03
CA GLY A 66 -11.40 1.37 -6.62
C GLY A 66 -11.74 2.69 -5.89
N ASP A 67 -11.30 2.87 -4.65
CA ASP A 67 -11.62 4.06 -3.85
C ASP A 67 -10.69 5.25 -4.22
N PRO A 68 -11.22 6.40 -4.64
CA PRO A 68 -10.41 7.54 -5.09
C PRO A 68 -9.62 8.21 -3.95
N LEU A 69 -10.13 8.19 -2.70
CA LEU A 69 -9.42 8.75 -1.55
C LEU A 69 -8.21 7.87 -1.23
N LEU A 70 -8.40 6.55 -1.24
CA LEU A 70 -7.29 5.60 -1.07
C LEU A 70 -6.24 5.76 -2.17
N GLN A 71 -6.67 5.92 -3.43
CA GLN A 71 -5.73 6.14 -4.53
C GLN A 71 -4.91 7.43 -4.33
N GLN A 72 -5.55 8.52 -3.90
CA GLN A 72 -4.88 9.80 -3.65
C GLN A 72 -3.89 9.69 -2.48
N LEU A 73 -4.23 8.92 -1.45
CA LEU A 73 -3.36 8.65 -0.32
C LEU A 73 -2.13 7.81 -0.69
N ILE A 74 -2.32 6.79 -1.52
CA ILE A 74 -1.22 6.00 -2.08
C ILE A 74 -0.31 6.89 -2.93
N GLU A 75 -0.87 7.80 -3.73
CA GLU A 75 -0.07 8.73 -4.51
C GLU A 75 0.76 9.69 -3.64
N GLN A 76 0.18 10.21 -2.55
CA GLN A 76 0.90 11.02 -1.56
C GLN A 76 2.01 10.21 -0.88
N SER A 77 1.75 8.97 -0.48
CA SER A 77 2.76 8.13 0.17
C SER A 77 3.95 7.82 -0.74
N LEU A 78 3.69 7.53 -2.03
CA LEU A 78 4.75 7.29 -3.02
C LEU A 78 5.63 8.53 -3.24
N ALA A 79 5.09 9.74 -3.06
CA ALA A 79 5.85 10.99 -3.18
C ALA A 79 6.62 11.34 -1.90
N ASN A 80 6.06 11.02 -0.71
CA ASN A 80 6.51 11.58 0.55
C ASN A 80 7.17 10.57 1.50
N ASN A 81 6.91 9.27 1.38
CA ASN A 81 7.44 8.27 2.30
C ASN A 81 8.99 8.26 2.30
N ARG A 82 9.58 8.27 3.49
CA ARG A 82 11.04 8.40 3.65
C ARG A 82 11.79 7.10 3.41
N ASP A 83 11.19 5.95 3.69
CA ASP A 83 11.81 4.65 3.44
C ASP A 83 11.92 4.36 1.94
N LEU A 84 10.87 4.69 1.17
CA LEU A 84 10.92 4.59 -0.29
C LEU A 84 11.97 5.54 -0.89
N ARG A 85 12.12 6.75 -0.33
CA ARG A 85 13.19 7.69 -0.73
C ARG A 85 14.59 7.13 -0.43
N VAL A 86 14.79 6.51 0.74
CA VAL A 86 16.05 5.84 1.07
C VAL A 86 16.32 4.69 0.09
N ALA A 87 15.31 3.87 -0.22
CA ALA A 87 15.44 2.79 -1.20
C ALA A 87 15.85 3.32 -2.58
N ALA A 88 15.27 4.44 -3.03
CA ALA A 88 15.66 5.09 -4.29
C ALA A 88 17.10 5.62 -4.26
N LEU A 89 17.51 6.27 -3.15
CA LEU A 89 18.89 6.77 -2.99
C LEU A 89 19.92 5.64 -2.94
N ASN A 90 19.57 4.51 -2.35
CA ASN A 90 20.44 3.33 -2.34
C ASN A 90 20.72 2.84 -3.78
N VAL A 91 19.72 2.87 -4.67
CA VAL A 91 19.90 2.54 -6.10
C VAL A 91 20.88 3.51 -6.77
N GLU A 92 20.77 4.81 -6.49
CA GLU A 92 21.70 5.82 -7.04
C GLU A 92 23.13 5.64 -6.51
N TYR A 93 23.26 5.36 -5.22
CA TYR A 93 24.54 5.06 -4.59
C TYR A 93 25.19 3.84 -5.26
N GLN A 94 24.45 2.74 -5.44
CA GLN A 94 24.99 1.54 -6.06
C GLN A 94 25.32 1.73 -7.55
N ARG A 95 24.54 2.55 -8.25
CA ARG A 95 24.88 2.98 -9.62
C ARG A 95 26.21 3.74 -9.67
N ALA A 96 26.47 4.60 -8.67
CA ALA A 96 27.74 5.31 -8.57
C ALA A 96 28.91 4.35 -8.29
N GLN A 97 28.72 3.38 -7.40
CA GLN A 97 29.71 2.32 -7.14
C GLN A 97 30.04 1.51 -8.39
N TYR A 98 29.03 1.09 -9.15
CA TYR A 98 29.23 0.45 -10.46
C TYR A 98 30.06 1.32 -11.42
N ARG A 99 29.80 2.63 -11.48
CA ARG A 99 30.57 3.56 -12.33
C ARG A 99 32.04 3.68 -11.90
N ILE A 100 32.31 3.67 -10.58
CA ILE A 100 33.67 3.66 -10.04
C ILE A 100 34.38 2.36 -10.45
N GLN A 101 33.74 1.20 -10.24
CA GLN A 101 34.31 -0.09 -10.61
C GLN A 101 34.58 -0.21 -12.11
N ARG A 102 33.69 0.32 -12.95
CA ARG A 102 33.88 0.41 -14.40
C ARG A 102 35.05 1.33 -14.78
N ALA A 103 35.30 2.38 -14.01
CA ALA A 103 36.41 3.31 -14.29
C ALA A 103 37.78 2.65 -14.12
N GLU A 104 37.89 1.61 -13.28
CA GLU A 104 39.14 0.85 -13.08
C GLU A 104 39.64 0.12 -14.33
N LEU A 105 38.77 -0.12 -15.32
CA LEU A 105 39.18 -0.67 -16.63
C LEU A 105 40.06 0.29 -17.43
N PHE A 106 40.04 1.58 -17.08
CA PHE A 106 40.77 2.63 -17.77
C PHE A 106 41.96 3.11 -16.93
N PRO A 107 43.08 3.49 -17.58
CA PRO A 107 44.23 4.01 -16.86
C PRO A 107 43.91 5.34 -16.19
N ALA A 108 44.13 5.44 -14.88
CA ALA A 108 44.06 6.70 -14.15
C ALA A 108 45.29 7.56 -14.50
N VAL A 109 45.06 8.71 -15.12
CA VAL A 109 46.12 9.68 -15.45
C VAL A 109 46.21 10.70 -14.33
N SER A 110 47.38 10.86 -13.73
CA SER A 110 47.63 11.81 -12.65
C SER A 110 48.89 12.62 -12.90
N ALA A 111 48.92 13.84 -12.37
CA ALA A 111 50.12 14.65 -12.27
C ALA A 111 50.63 14.56 -10.83
N SER A 112 51.90 14.22 -10.65
CA SER A 112 52.55 14.13 -9.35
C SER A 112 53.74 15.07 -9.26
N ALA A 113 53.97 15.60 -8.06
CA ALA A 113 55.13 16.37 -7.70
C ALA A 113 55.62 15.89 -6.34
N GLU A 114 56.87 15.42 -6.26
CA GLU A 114 57.47 14.86 -5.06
C GLU A 114 58.81 15.55 -4.77
N GLY A 115 59.10 15.75 -3.48
CA GLY A 115 60.36 16.29 -3.01
C GLY A 115 60.84 15.50 -1.80
N THR A 116 61.97 14.81 -1.93
CA THR A 116 62.55 13.99 -0.87
C THR A 116 63.89 14.58 -0.45
N ARG A 117 64.05 14.82 0.86
CA ARG A 117 65.30 15.32 1.45
C ARG A 117 65.72 14.42 2.59
N GLN A 118 66.92 13.86 2.51
CA GLN A 118 67.39 12.86 3.45
C GLN A 118 68.78 13.22 3.96
N ARG A 119 68.99 13.00 5.25
CA ARG A 119 70.29 13.14 5.91
C ARG A 119 70.79 11.73 6.21
N ALA A 120 71.90 11.34 5.60
CA ALA A 120 72.52 10.04 5.84
C ALA A 120 73.94 10.23 6.36
N LEU A 121 74.34 9.34 7.26
CA LEU A 121 75.72 9.21 7.70
C LEU A 121 76.35 8.08 6.90
N SER A 122 77.41 8.38 6.15
CA SER A 122 78.16 7.39 5.38
C SER A 122 79.65 7.66 5.61
N ASP A 123 80.41 6.62 5.99
CA ASP A 123 81.84 6.74 6.33
C ASP A 123 82.17 7.88 7.32
N GLY A 124 81.34 8.03 8.36
CA GLY A 124 81.56 9.03 9.43
C GLY A 124 81.32 10.49 9.03
N THR A 125 80.94 10.76 7.77
CA THR A 125 80.54 12.09 7.31
C THR A 125 79.03 12.16 7.09
N THR A 126 78.43 13.26 7.53
CA THR A 126 77.00 13.50 7.29
C THR A 126 76.83 14.22 5.96
N ALA A 127 76.06 13.64 5.06
CA ALA A 127 75.60 14.31 3.84
C ALA A 127 74.08 14.52 3.88
N VAL A 128 73.62 15.62 3.28
CA VAL A 128 72.20 15.88 3.05
C VAL A 128 71.96 15.87 1.54
N SER A 129 71.09 14.98 1.08
CA SER A 129 70.66 14.92 -0.32
C SER A 129 69.23 15.44 -0.45
N SER A 130 68.94 16.10 -1.57
CA SER A 130 67.59 16.54 -1.93
C SER A 130 67.31 16.18 -3.39
N GLN A 131 66.15 15.58 -3.63
CA GLN A 131 65.68 15.21 -4.96
C GLN A 131 64.24 15.69 -5.14
N TYR A 132 63.96 16.33 -6.27
CA TYR A 132 62.63 16.82 -6.65
C TYR A 132 62.25 16.20 -7.99
N SER A 133 61.01 15.75 -8.13
CA SER A 133 60.47 15.18 -9.37
C SER A 133 59.07 15.74 -9.62
N VAL A 134 58.76 16.04 -10.88
CA VAL A 134 57.42 16.38 -11.35
C VAL A 134 57.16 15.53 -12.59
N GLY A 135 55.99 14.91 -12.67
CA GLY A 135 55.65 14.03 -13.78
C GLY A 135 54.15 13.96 -14.04
N LEU A 136 53.80 13.66 -15.28
CA LEU A 136 52.47 13.21 -15.68
C LEU A 136 52.60 11.72 -16.01
N GLY A 137 51.74 10.88 -15.44
CA GLY A 137 51.85 9.45 -15.64
C GLY A 137 50.59 8.69 -15.30
N VAL A 138 50.63 7.41 -15.65
CA VAL A 138 49.66 6.41 -15.20
C VAL A 138 50.37 5.56 -14.16
N SER A 139 49.93 5.65 -12.91
CA SER A 139 50.43 4.79 -11.85
C SER A 139 49.61 3.49 -11.80
N SER A 140 50.30 2.35 -11.74
CA SER A 140 49.70 1.04 -11.41
C SER A 140 48.44 0.65 -12.22
N TYR A 141 48.44 0.88 -13.53
CA TYR A 141 47.36 0.38 -14.40
C TYR A 141 47.49 -1.13 -14.65
N GLU A 142 46.41 -1.86 -14.40
CA GLU A 142 46.31 -3.29 -14.67
C GLU A 142 45.62 -3.51 -16.02
N LEU A 143 46.33 -4.19 -16.93
CA LEU A 143 45.72 -4.68 -18.17
C LEU A 143 44.90 -5.93 -17.85
N ASP A 144 43.58 -5.82 -18.01
CA ASP A 144 42.64 -6.90 -17.69
C ASP A 144 42.60 -7.99 -18.76
N LEU A 145 43.65 -8.82 -18.86
CA LEU A 145 43.74 -9.89 -19.85
C LEU A 145 42.79 -11.06 -19.54
N PHE A 146 42.62 -11.39 -18.25
CA PHE A 146 41.87 -12.55 -17.76
C PHE A 146 40.45 -12.21 -17.27
N GLY A 147 39.98 -10.99 -17.52
CA GLY A 147 38.62 -10.56 -17.17
C GLY A 147 38.38 -10.39 -15.67
N ARG A 148 39.41 -10.24 -14.83
CA ARG A 148 39.27 -10.01 -13.38
C ARG A 148 38.50 -8.70 -13.12
N LEU A 149 38.94 -7.61 -13.73
CA LEU A 149 38.30 -6.30 -13.54
C LEU A 149 36.91 -6.25 -14.19
N ARG A 150 36.74 -6.89 -15.36
CA ARG A 150 35.43 -7.07 -15.99
C ARG A 150 34.46 -7.84 -15.10
N ASN A 151 34.89 -8.94 -14.48
CA ASN A 151 34.05 -9.72 -13.56
C ASN A 151 33.68 -8.92 -12.29
N PHE A 152 34.57 -8.07 -11.76
CA PHE A 152 34.22 -7.15 -10.66
C PHE A 152 33.22 -6.08 -11.09
N MET A 153 33.37 -5.53 -12.31
CA MET A 153 32.40 -4.59 -12.89
C MET A 153 31.03 -5.25 -13.08
N ASP A 154 30.98 -6.48 -13.61
CA ASP A 154 29.75 -7.23 -13.81
C ASP A 154 29.07 -7.55 -12.47
N ALA A 155 29.83 -7.94 -11.45
CA ALA A 155 29.30 -8.12 -10.09
C ALA A 155 28.66 -6.83 -9.55
N ALA A 156 29.33 -5.68 -9.68
CA ALA A 156 28.79 -4.39 -9.26
C ALA A 156 27.54 -3.97 -10.07
N LEU A 157 27.44 -4.38 -11.34
CA LEU A 157 26.25 -4.18 -12.16
C LEU A 157 25.08 -5.01 -11.64
N GLU A 158 25.30 -6.29 -11.37
CA GLU A 158 24.26 -7.18 -10.82
C GLU A 158 23.79 -6.72 -9.44
N ASP A 159 24.68 -6.21 -8.59
CA ASP A 159 24.28 -5.59 -7.30
C ASP A 159 23.37 -4.37 -7.51
N TYR A 160 23.67 -3.53 -8.50
CA TYR A 160 22.82 -2.39 -8.88
C TYR A 160 21.44 -2.84 -9.38
N LEU A 161 21.39 -3.86 -10.26
CA LEU A 161 20.14 -4.40 -10.80
C LEU A 161 19.30 -5.09 -9.72
N ALA A 162 19.94 -5.81 -8.80
CA ALA A 162 19.26 -6.42 -7.65
C ALA A 162 18.62 -5.34 -6.76
N LEU A 163 19.34 -4.25 -6.49
CA LEU A 163 18.83 -3.15 -5.67
C LEU A 163 17.69 -2.39 -6.36
N GLU A 164 17.70 -2.31 -7.70
CA GLU A 164 16.55 -1.79 -8.47
C GLU A 164 15.29 -2.64 -8.24
N GLN A 165 15.42 -3.97 -8.15
CA GLN A 165 14.31 -4.85 -7.77
C GLN A 165 13.89 -4.68 -6.31
N THR A 166 14.84 -4.48 -5.39
CA THR A 166 14.54 -4.17 -3.99
C THR A 166 13.69 -2.89 -3.88
N ARG A 167 14.03 -1.82 -4.63
CA ARG A 167 13.23 -0.59 -4.66
C ARG A 167 11.79 -0.87 -5.13
N ARG A 168 11.61 -1.70 -6.17
CA ARG A 168 10.27 -2.10 -6.64
C ARG A 168 9.52 -2.89 -5.56
N SER A 169 10.19 -3.79 -4.85
CA SER A 169 9.59 -4.53 -3.74
C SER A 169 9.18 -3.62 -2.58
N THR A 170 10.02 -2.65 -2.19
CA THR A 170 9.68 -1.64 -1.17
C THR A 170 8.45 -0.83 -1.58
N GLN A 171 8.34 -0.47 -2.85
CA GLN A 171 7.17 0.23 -3.37
C GLN A 171 5.89 -0.62 -3.24
N ILE A 172 5.94 -1.91 -3.57
CA ILE A 172 4.80 -2.83 -3.42
C ILE A 172 4.40 -2.95 -1.94
N SER A 173 5.37 -3.12 -1.04
CA SER A 173 5.10 -3.19 0.42
C SER A 173 4.46 -1.91 0.93
N LEU A 174 4.98 -0.73 0.54
CA LEU A 174 4.42 0.55 0.96
C LEU A 174 2.96 0.71 0.50
N VAL A 175 2.65 0.36 -0.75
CA VAL A 175 1.27 0.40 -1.27
C VAL A 175 0.36 -0.52 -0.46
N ALA A 176 0.81 -1.73 -0.16
CA ALA A 176 0.04 -2.69 0.64
C ALA A 176 -0.16 -2.23 2.09
N GLU A 177 0.87 -1.67 2.73
CA GLU A 177 0.80 -1.16 4.10
C GLU A 177 -0.13 0.06 4.22
N VAL A 178 -0.06 0.99 3.27
CA VAL A 178 -0.97 2.15 3.23
C VAL A 178 -2.42 1.70 3.05
N ALA A 179 -2.69 0.77 2.12
CA ALA A 179 -4.02 0.23 1.93
C ALA A 179 -4.54 -0.51 3.18
N GLY A 180 -3.69 -1.32 3.81
CA GLY A 180 -4.00 -2.01 5.06
C GLY A 180 -4.36 -1.04 6.19
N ALA A 181 -3.49 -0.07 6.45
CA ALA A 181 -3.69 0.94 7.50
C ALA A 181 -4.94 1.80 7.25
N TRP A 182 -5.22 2.16 6.00
CA TRP A 182 -6.44 2.88 5.64
C TRP A 182 -7.71 2.05 5.92
N MET A 183 -7.68 0.75 5.59
CA MET A 183 -8.82 -0.14 5.88
C MET A 183 -9.02 -0.37 7.38
N THR A 184 -7.93 -0.46 8.16
CA THR A 184 -8.01 -0.53 9.62
C THR A 184 -8.65 0.72 10.19
N LEU A 185 -8.19 1.91 9.79
CA LEU A 185 -8.80 3.18 10.19
C LEU A 185 -10.29 3.23 9.85
N ALA A 186 -10.66 2.81 8.63
CA ALA A 186 -12.06 2.78 8.19
C ALA A 186 -12.91 1.85 9.09
N ALA A 187 -12.38 0.67 9.44
CA ALA A 187 -13.07 -0.27 10.32
C ALA A 187 -13.24 0.29 11.74
N ASP A 188 -12.19 0.86 12.31
CA ASP A 188 -12.21 1.38 13.68
C ASP A 188 -13.08 2.64 13.82
N GLN A 189 -13.20 3.45 12.76
CA GLN A 189 -14.20 4.52 12.71
C GLN A 189 -15.64 3.98 12.76
N GLN A 190 -15.93 2.87 12.06
CA GLN A 190 -17.25 2.23 12.11
C GLN A 190 -17.52 1.60 13.47
N LEU A 191 -16.51 0.99 14.09
CA LEU A 191 -16.61 0.46 15.45
C LEU A 191 -16.82 1.56 16.49
N LEU A 192 -16.14 2.70 16.36
CA LEU A 192 -16.39 3.88 17.19
C LEU A 192 -17.83 4.38 17.04
N LYS A 193 -18.34 4.46 15.81
CA LYS A 193 -19.73 4.84 15.55
C LYS A 193 -20.70 3.87 16.21
N LEU A 194 -20.53 2.57 16.00
CA LEU A 194 -21.36 1.51 16.59
C LEU A 194 -21.33 1.55 18.12
N ALA A 195 -20.15 1.69 18.72
CA ALA A 195 -19.99 1.76 20.17
C ALA A 195 -20.64 3.03 20.75
N SER A 196 -20.53 4.16 20.05
CA SER A 196 -21.16 5.43 20.45
C SER A 196 -22.70 5.34 20.39
N ASP A 197 -23.24 4.75 19.32
CA ASP A 197 -24.68 4.54 19.16
C ASP A 197 -25.21 3.57 20.23
N THR A 198 -24.45 2.51 20.53
CA THR A 198 -24.76 1.56 21.61
C THR A 198 -24.76 2.23 22.97
N HIS A 199 -23.74 3.02 23.29
CA HIS A 199 -23.67 3.79 24.53
C HIS A 199 -24.88 4.75 24.67
N ALA A 200 -25.24 5.48 23.60
CA ALA A 200 -26.40 6.36 23.61
C ALA A 200 -27.72 5.60 23.82
N SER A 201 -27.88 4.41 23.23
CA SER A 201 -29.05 3.55 23.43
C SER A 201 -29.15 3.02 24.87
N GLN A 202 -28.03 2.54 25.42
CA GLN A 202 -27.98 2.03 26.79
C GLN A 202 -28.22 3.15 27.81
N GLN A 203 -27.72 4.36 27.55
CA GLN A 203 -27.97 5.53 28.37
C GLN A 203 -29.47 5.84 28.48
N LYS A 204 -30.19 5.83 27.35
CA LYS A 204 -31.66 6.01 27.35
C LYS A 204 -32.38 4.91 28.14
N THR A 205 -31.93 3.66 28.02
CA THR A 205 -32.50 2.53 28.77
C THR A 205 -32.25 2.70 30.28
N TYR A 206 -31.03 3.08 30.67
CA TYR A 206 -30.69 3.35 32.06
C TYR A 206 -31.55 4.47 32.66
N GLU A 207 -31.79 5.56 31.93
CA GLU A 207 -32.66 6.65 32.38
C GLU A 207 -34.11 6.20 32.59
N LEU A 208 -34.63 5.31 31.73
CA LEU A 208 -35.97 4.75 31.89
C LEU A 208 -36.05 3.87 33.15
N VAL A 209 -35.08 2.98 33.35
CA VAL A 209 -34.99 2.10 34.53
C VAL A 209 -34.82 2.93 35.81
N GLN A 210 -34.02 3.99 35.77
CA GLN A 210 -33.82 4.91 36.89
C GLN A 210 -35.12 5.60 37.31
N ARG A 211 -35.90 6.10 36.34
CA ARG A 211 -37.22 6.71 36.61
C ARG A 211 -38.20 5.68 37.17
N SER A 212 -38.28 4.49 36.59
CA SER A 212 -39.15 3.42 37.07
C SER A 212 -38.80 2.97 38.49
N HIS A 213 -37.50 2.83 38.80
CA HIS A 213 -37.02 2.50 40.15
C HIS A 213 -37.39 3.59 41.17
N GLY A 214 -37.24 4.87 40.80
CA GLY A 214 -37.66 6.01 41.65
C GLY A 214 -39.16 6.03 41.95
N LEU A 215 -39.97 5.41 41.11
CA LEU A 215 -41.42 5.19 41.31
C LEU A 215 -41.74 3.84 41.99
N GLY A 216 -40.73 3.03 42.32
CA GLY A 216 -40.89 1.70 42.93
C GLY A 216 -41.26 0.56 41.97
N GLY A 217 -41.25 0.80 40.66
CA GLY A 217 -41.62 -0.18 39.63
C GLY A 217 -40.47 -1.11 39.20
N GLU A 218 -39.23 -0.79 39.55
CA GLU A 218 -38.04 -1.59 39.23
C GLU A 218 -37.19 -1.84 40.48
N SER A 219 -36.38 -2.91 40.45
CA SER A 219 -35.49 -3.26 41.56
C SER A 219 -34.17 -2.49 41.53
N GLY A 220 -33.53 -2.32 42.70
CA GLY A 220 -32.18 -1.75 42.76
C GLY A 220 -31.12 -2.60 42.03
N LEU A 221 -31.35 -3.91 41.91
CA LEU A 221 -30.52 -4.81 41.10
C LEU A 221 -30.64 -4.48 39.61
N SER A 222 -31.86 -4.26 39.10
CA SER A 222 -32.11 -3.85 37.71
C SER A 222 -31.37 -2.54 37.38
N LEU A 223 -31.43 -1.56 38.31
CA LEU A 223 -30.73 -0.29 38.15
C LEU A 223 -29.20 -0.45 38.11
N ALA A 224 -28.63 -1.27 39.00
CA ALA A 224 -27.20 -1.54 39.03
C ALA A 224 -26.72 -2.28 37.75
N GLN A 225 -27.52 -3.22 37.24
CA GLN A 225 -27.26 -3.91 35.99
C GLN A 225 -27.28 -2.94 34.80
N ALA A 226 -28.30 -2.10 34.69
CA ALA A 226 -28.40 -1.09 33.62
C ALA A 226 -27.26 -0.05 33.70
N ARG A 227 -26.79 0.32 34.90
CA ARG A 227 -25.61 1.17 35.04
C ARG A 227 -24.35 0.49 34.51
N SER A 228 -24.16 -0.79 34.85
CA SER A 228 -22.99 -1.57 34.41
C SER A 228 -22.89 -1.66 32.87
N THR A 229 -24.03 -1.82 32.18
CA THR A 229 -24.05 -1.87 30.71
C THR A 229 -23.70 -0.53 30.07
N VAL A 230 -24.16 0.59 30.64
CA VAL A 230 -23.78 1.94 30.20
C VAL A 230 -22.28 2.17 30.36
N GLU A 231 -21.72 1.88 31.54
CA GLU A 231 -20.29 2.13 31.79
C GLU A 231 -19.39 1.22 30.93
N SER A 232 -19.82 -0.03 30.66
CA SER A 232 -19.14 -0.92 29.71
C SER A 232 -19.13 -0.32 28.29
N ALA A 233 -20.29 0.12 27.79
CA ALA A 233 -20.41 0.72 26.46
C ALA A 233 -19.62 2.04 26.35
N ARG A 234 -19.57 2.83 27.43
CA ARG A 234 -18.77 4.05 27.51
C ARG A 234 -17.28 3.76 27.39
N ALA A 235 -16.78 2.74 28.10
CA ALA A 235 -15.38 2.34 28.04
C ALA A 235 -14.99 1.83 26.64
N GLU A 236 -15.88 1.08 25.99
CA GLU A 236 -15.67 0.57 24.63
C GLU A 236 -15.61 1.70 23.60
N ALA A 237 -16.53 2.67 23.65
CA ALA A 237 -16.48 3.86 22.79
C ALA A 237 -15.19 4.67 22.98
N ALA A 238 -14.73 4.83 24.22
CA ALA A 238 -13.46 5.51 24.50
C ALA A 238 -12.23 4.73 23.96
N SER A 239 -12.26 3.39 24.01
CA SER A 239 -11.21 2.55 23.44
C SER A 239 -11.11 2.74 21.93
N TYR A 240 -12.22 2.66 21.21
CA TYR A 240 -12.23 2.88 19.76
C TYR A 240 -11.85 4.30 19.37
N ALA A 241 -12.22 5.30 20.16
CA ALA A 241 -11.76 6.68 19.93
C ALA A 241 -10.24 6.79 19.98
N SER A 242 -9.58 6.08 20.90
CA SER A 242 -8.12 6.02 20.95
C SER A 242 -7.52 5.26 19.76
N GLN A 243 -8.16 4.18 19.30
CA GLN A 243 -7.68 3.36 18.18
C GLN A 243 -7.70 4.16 16.86
N VAL A 244 -8.80 4.88 16.59
CA VAL A 244 -8.91 5.78 15.43
C VAL A 244 -7.76 6.78 15.36
N GLU A 245 -7.38 7.38 16.49
CA GLU A 245 -6.25 8.32 16.51
C GLU A 245 -4.89 7.61 16.33
N GLN A 246 -4.74 6.38 16.84
CA GLN A 246 -3.52 5.58 16.61
C GLN A 246 -3.37 5.19 15.14
N ASP A 247 -4.45 4.76 14.50
CA ASP A 247 -4.49 4.41 13.09
C ASP A 247 -4.19 5.61 12.21
N ARG A 248 -4.75 6.77 12.55
CA ARG A 248 -4.44 8.03 11.87
C ARG A 248 -2.96 8.36 11.97
N ASN A 249 -2.36 8.25 13.16
CA ASN A 249 -0.94 8.51 13.35
C ASN A 249 -0.07 7.52 12.55
N ALA A 250 -0.45 6.25 12.50
CA ALA A 250 0.22 5.24 11.68
C ALA A 250 0.14 5.58 10.19
N LEU A 251 -1.00 6.05 9.72
CA LEU A 251 -1.22 6.44 8.33
C LEU A 251 -0.40 7.69 7.96
N GLU A 252 -0.35 8.70 8.84
CA GLU A 252 0.50 9.90 8.68
C GLU A 252 1.99 9.52 8.59
N LEU A 253 2.44 8.53 9.37
CA LEU A 253 3.81 8.01 9.30
C LEU A 253 4.11 7.36 7.93
N LEU A 254 3.22 6.48 7.46
CA LEU A 254 3.39 5.80 6.17
C LEU A 254 3.36 6.78 4.99
N VAL A 255 2.49 7.78 5.05
CA VAL A 255 2.38 8.80 4.00
C VAL A 255 3.56 9.77 4.05
N GLY A 256 4.09 10.08 5.25
CA GLY A 256 5.24 10.94 5.43
C GLY A 256 4.91 12.44 5.48
N GLU A 257 3.64 12.78 5.65
CA GLU A 257 3.11 14.12 5.89
C GLU A 257 1.81 14.06 6.71
N ARG A 258 1.35 15.22 7.21
CA ARG A 258 0.06 15.32 7.91
C ARG A 258 -1.08 15.18 6.91
N LEU A 259 -2.09 14.40 7.29
CA LEU A 259 -3.26 14.17 6.44
C LEU A 259 -4.32 15.26 6.59
N ASP A 260 -4.89 15.65 5.46
CA ASP A 260 -6.15 16.40 5.44
C ASP A 260 -7.28 15.45 5.87
N ALA A 261 -8.18 15.91 6.74
CA ALA A 261 -9.35 15.16 7.19
C ALA A 261 -10.22 14.70 6.01
N ASN A 262 -10.20 15.41 4.88
CA ASN A 262 -10.94 15.05 3.67
C ASN A 262 -10.45 13.78 2.97
N LEU A 263 -9.23 13.31 3.29
CA LEU A 263 -8.62 12.11 2.71
C LEU A 263 -8.81 10.86 3.57
N LEU A 264 -9.46 11.02 4.74
CA LEU A 264 -9.71 9.92 5.67
C LEU A 264 -10.96 9.14 5.25
N PRO A 265 -10.99 7.82 5.50
CA PRO A 265 -12.18 7.01 5.30
C PRO A 265 -13.37 7.56 6.12
N GLY A 266 -14.59 7.24 5.67
CA GLY A 266 -15.81 7.58 6.41
C GLY A 266 -16.37 8.99 6.21
N ASN A 267 -15.69 9.88 5.49
CA ASN A 267 -16.28 11.17 5.07
C ASN A 267 -17.33 11.00 3.94
N THR A 268 -17.26 9.87 3.24
CA THR A 268 -18.33 9.29 2.43
C THR A 268 -18.90 8.11 3.19
N GLY A 269 -20.15 8.20 3.64
CA GLY A 269 -20.79 7.10 4.36
C GLY A 269 -20.70 5.79 3.57
N LEU A 270 -20.13 4.75 4.19
CA LEU A 270 -20.10 3.38 3.66
C LEU A 270 -21.51 2.76 3.57
N ASP A 271 -22.47 3.40 4.23
CA ASP A 271 -23.88 3.04 4.19
C ASP A 271 -24.58 3.94 3.18
N ALA A 272 -24.59 3.57 1.89
CA ALA A 272 -25.57 4.12 0.97
C ALA A 272 -26.93 3.49 1.31
N ALA A 273 -27.67 4.10 2.24
CA ALA A 273 -29.02 3.73 2.57
C ALA A 273 -30.02 4.53 1.72
N LEU A 274 -31.26 4.05 1.61
CA LEU A 274 -32.34 4.80 0.95
C LEU A 274 -32.60 6.14 1.65
N LEU A 275 -32.57 6.10 2.97
CA LEU A 275 -32.82 7.21 3.88
C LEU A 275 -31.73 7.23 4.95
N ALA A 276 -31.37 8.41 5.40
CA ALA A 276 -30.49 8.63 6.54
C ALA A 276 -31.20 9.48 7.59
N THR A 277 -30.65 9.54 8.79
CA THR A 277 -31.13 10.41 9.86
C THR A 277 -30.10 11.50 10.09
N ASP A 278 -30.52 12.77 10.10
CA ASP A 278 -29.63 13.90 10.42
C ASP A 278 -29.38 14.06 11.93
N ALA A 279 -28.54 15.04 12.29
CA ALA A 279 -28.16 15.32 13.68
C ALA A 279 -29.36 15.66 14.59
N ASP A 280 -30.51 16.08 14.02
CA ASP A 280 -31.73 16.43 14.74
C ASP A 280 -32.74 15.27 14.81
N ASN A 281 -32.32 14.05 14.43
CA ASN A 281 -33.19 12.88 14.29
C ASN A 281 -34.28 13.01 13.20
N LYS A 282 -34.09 13.88 12.19
CA LYS A 282 -35.02 13.98 11.06
C LYS A 282 -34.59 13.04 9.95
N ILE A 283 -35.56 12.37 9.35
CA ILE A 283 -35.36 11.49 8.20
C ILE A 283 -35.04 12.37 7.00
N GLN A 284 -33.88 12.12 6.40
CA GLN A 284 -33.40 12.79 5.19
C GLN A 284 -33.22 11.78 4.05
N PRO A 285 -33.49 12.19 2.81
CA PRO A 285 -33.23 11.36 1.64
C PRO A 285 -31.71 11.16 1.45
N GLN A 286 -31.28 9.92 1.24
CA GLN A 286 -29.89 9.60 0.87
C GLN A 286 -29.85 8.98 -0.52
N MET A 287 -30.17 7.70 -0.75
CA MET A 287 -30.27 7.25 -2.15
C MET A 287 -31.52 7.76 -2.87
N LEU A 288 -32.55 8.13 -2.11
CA LEU A 288 -33.77 8.73 -2.64
C LEU A 288 -33.57 10.19 -3.01
N GLU A 289 -34.26 10.63 -4.05
CA GLU A 289 -34.50 12.05 -4.35
C GLU A 289 -35.65 12.56 -3.50
N LYS A 290 -36.72 11.75 -3.41
CA LYS A 290 -37.94 12.07 -2.67
C LYS A 290 -38.72 10.79 -2.35
N TRP A 291 -39.68 10.91 -1.45
CA TRP A 291 -40.75 9.94 -1.28
C TRP A 291 -42.09 10.66 -1.15
N GLU A 292 -43.14 10.03 -1.65
CA GLU A 292 -44.50 10.52 -1.60
C GLU A 292 -45.37 9.51 -0.86
N VAL A 293 -46.22 10.01 0.04
CA VAL A 293 -47.14 9.18 0.83
C VAL A 293 -48.55 9.41 0.30
N SER A 294 -49.27 8.33 0.01
CA SER A 294 -50.66 8.41 -0.43
C SER A 294 -51.56 9.06 0.63
N PRO A 295 -52.69 9.68 0.24
CA PRO A 295 -53.59 10.37 1.18
C PRO A 295 -54.13 9.50 2.32
N ASP A 296 -54.19 8.17 2.11
CA ASP A 296 -54.60 7.20 3.13
C ASP A 296 -53.44 6.71 4.02
N GLY A 297 -52.21 7.17 3.78
CA GLY A 297 -51.02 6.84 4.56
C GLY A 297 -50.47 5.43 4.33
N LYS A 298 -50.97 4.70 3.33
CA LYS A 298 -50.69 3.27 3.15
C LYS A 298 -49.68 2.94 2.06
N THR A 299 -49.47 3.83 1.10
CA THR A 299 -48.55 3.63 -0.02
C THR A 299 -47.45 4.68 0.03
N TYR A 300 -46.21 4.21 0.00
CA TYR A 300 -45.01 5.05 -0.02
C TYR A 300 -44.36 4.87 -1.38
N THR A 301 -44.38 5.89 -2.24
CA THR A 301 -43.66 5.85 -3.52
C THR A 301 -42.30 6.52 -3.34
N MET A 302 -41.25 5.77 -3.64
CA MET A 302 -39.85 6.14 -3.40
C MET A 302 -39.16 6.34 -4.75
N THR A 303 -38.52 7.50 -4.95
CA THR A 303 -37.81 7.85 -6.20
C THR A 303 -36.31 7.93 -5.93
N LEU A 304 -35.50 7.18 -6.67
CA LEU A 304 -34.03 7.19 -6.59
C LEU A 304 -33.42 8.43 -7.26
N ARG A 305 -32.31 8.95 -6.71
CA ARG A 305 -31.53 10.03 -7.32
C ARG A 305 -30.77 9.56 -8.55
N ASP A 306 -30.49 10.51 -9.43
CA ASP A 306 -29.62 10.30 -10.58
C ASP A 306 -28.16 10.10 -10.19
N GLY A 307 -27.44 9.31 -11.00
CA GLY A 307 -26.00 9.12 -10.87
C GLY A 307 -25.56 8.03 -9.89
N GLN A 308 -26.50 7.32 -9.26
CA GLN A 308 -26.18 6.21 -8.35
C GLN A 308 -25.63 5.02 -9.12
N LYS A 309 -24.44 4.55 -8.73
CA LYS A 309 -23.73 3.44 -9.37
C LYS A 309 -23.15 2.48 -8.34
N TRP A 310 -23.15 1.20 -8.68
CA TRP A 310 -22.36 0.18 -8.01
C TRP A 310 -20.86 0.39 -8.27
N HIS A 311 -20.02 -0.26 -7.46
CA HIS A 311 -18.56 -0.22 -7.61
C HIS A 311 -18.08 -0.79 -8.96
N ASP A 312 -18.89 -1.61 -9.64
CA ASP A 312 -18.63 -2.13 -10.99
C ASP A 312 -19.10 -1.16 -12.10
N GLY A 313 -19.56 0.04 -11.73
CA GLY A 313 -20.02 1.09 -12.63
C GLY A 313 -21.45 0.93 -13.14
N LYS A 314 -22.15 -0.19 -12.83
CA LYS A 314 -23.55 -0.36 -13.22
C LYS A 314 -24.46 0.59 -12.43
N PRO A 315 -25.52 1.12 -13.04
CA PRO A 315 -26.48 1.96 -12.32
C PRO A 315 -27.18 1.15 -11.23
N VAL A 316 -27.46 1.80 -10.10
CA VAL A 316 -28.33 1.23 -9.06
C VAL A 316 -29.78 1.43 -9.49
N THR A 317 -30.57 0.37 -9.43
CA THR A 317 -31.97 0.39 -9.87
C THR A 317 -32.95 0.14 -8.72
N SER A 318 -34.23 0.42 -8.98
CA SER A 318 -35.33 0.06 -8.09
C SER A 318 -35.39 -1.44 -7.79
N GLU A 319 -35.03 -2.30 -8.75
CA GLU A 319 -34.99 -3.76 -8.55
C GLU A 319 -33.97 -4.14 -7.48
N ASP A 320 -32.78 -3.54 -7.50
CA ASP A 320 -31.75 -3.75 -6.50
C ASP A 320 -32.23 -3.33 -5.10
N CYS A 321 -32.91 -2.17 -5.02
CA CYS A 321 -33.45 -1.63 -3.78
C CYS A 321 -34.53 -2.55 -3.19
N VAL A 322 -35.49 -2.98 -4.01
CA VAL A 322 -36.56 -3.90 -3.59
C VAL A 322 -36.00 -5.25 -3.16
N ALA A 323 -35.02 -5.79 -3.89
CA ALA A 323 -34.34 -7.04 -3.51
C ALA A 323 -33.61 -6.90 -2.17
N SER A 324 -32.91 -5.78 -1.96
CA SER A 324 -32.21 -5.48 -0.71
C SER A 324 -33.18 -5.36 0.48
N ILE A 325 -34.31 -4.64 0.32
CA ILE A 325 -35.35 -4.51 1.35
C ILE A 325 -35.92 -5.87 1.71
N LYS A 326 -36.29 -6.70 0.72
CA LYS A 326 -36.85 -8.05 0.97
C LYS A 326 -35.86 -8.95 1.71
N ARG A 327 -34.58 -8.91 1.31
CA ARG A 327 -33.51 -9.66 1.96
C ARG A 327 -33.31 -9.22 3.41
N TRP A 328 -33.21 -7.91 3.65
CA TRP A 328 -33.09 -7.36 5.01
C TRP A 328 -34.29 -7.74 5.85
N ALA A 329 -35.50 -7.55 5.34
CA ALA A 329 -36.72 -7.77 6.09
C ALA A 329 -36.96 -9.24 6.46
N ALA A 330 -36.42 -10.19 5.70
CA ALA A 330 -36.44 -11.60 6.06
C ALA A 330 -35.46 -11.96 7.21
N GLY A 331 -34.32 -11.26 7.28
CA GLY A 331 -33.28 -11.51 8.28
C GLY A 331 -33.45 -10.74 9.60
N ASP A 332 -34.09 -9.57 9.56
CA ASP A 332 -34.21 -8.66 10.71
C ASP A 332 -35.51 -8.84 11.52
N GLY A 333 -35.43 -8.64 12.84
CA GLY A 333 -36.58 -8.78 13.75
C GLY A 333 -37.70 -7.76 13.49
N MET A 334 -37.36 -6.50 13.26
CA MET A 334 -38.29 -5.44 12.93
C MET A 334 -38.80 -5.62 11.49
N GLY A 335 -37.90 -5.94 10.56
CA GLY A 335 -38.24 -6.24 9.17
C GLY A 335 -39.29 -7.35 9.02
N ARG A 336 -39.15 -8.46 9.76
CA ARG A 336 -40.15 -9.54 9.76
C ARG A 336 -41.50 -9.11 10.32
N THR A 337 -41.51 -8.15 11.23
CA THR A 337 -42.74 -7.58 11.78
C THR A 337 -43.42 -6.68 10.75
N LEU A 338 -42.65 -5.81 10.10
CA LEU A 338 -43.14 -4.92 9.03
C LEU A 338 -43.74 -5.71 7.87
N LEU A 339 -43.09 -6.79 7.41
CA LEU A 339 -43.59 -7.63 6.31
C LEU A 339 -44.97 -8.26 6.59
N LYS A 340 -45.38 -8.41 7.85
CA LYS A 340 -46.74 -8.89 8.18
C LYS A 340 -47.83 -7.85 7.89
N PHE A 341 -47.46 -6.58 7.84
CA PHE A 341 -48.35 -5.44 7.58
C PHE A 341 -48.12 -4.83 6.20
N THR A 342 -47.22 -5.40 5.39
CA THR A 342 -46.93 -4.95 4.03
C THR A 342 -47.66 -5.83 3.03
N ASP A 343 -48.60 -5.26 2.27
CA ASP A 343 -49.32 -6.00 1.24
C ASP A 343 -48.39 -6.43 0.08
N LYS A 344 -47.54 -5.50 -0.39
CA LYS A 344 -46.55 -5.76 -1.45
C LYS A 344 -45.45 -4.69 -1.45
N ILE A 345 -44.31 -5.05 -2.03
CA ILE A 345 -43.21 -4.14 -2.38
C ILE A 345 -42.90 -4.39 -3.86
N GLU A 346 -43.14 -3.39 -4.70
CA GLU A 346 -43.11 -3.53 -6.15
C GLU A 346 -42.30 -2.44 -6.86
N VAL A 347 -41.61 -2.85 -7.92
CA VAL A 347 -40.89 -1.95 -8.82
C VAL A 347 -41.89 -1.35 -9.79
N ILE A 348 -41.84 -0.03 -9.95
CA ILE A 348 -42.66 0.71 -10.94
C ILE A 348 -41.84 0.89 -12.21
N ASP A 349 -40.61 1.39 -12.06
CA ASP A 349 -39.61 1.55 -13.13
C ASP A 349 -38.19 1.56 -12.53
N ASP A 350 -37.16 1.79 -13.35
CA ASP A 350 -35.74 1.77 -12.94
C ASP A 350 -35.40 2.69 -11.76
N LYS A 351 -36.20 3.74 -11.51
CA LYS A 351 -35.98 4.73 -10.44
C LYS A 351 -37.07 4.78 -9.38
N ASN A 352 -38.27 4.28 -9.67
CA ASN A 352 -39.42 4.32 -8.79
C ASN A 352 -39.85 2.94 -8.30
N PHE A 353 -40.10 2.82 -7.00
CA PHE A 353 -40.71 1.64 -6.38
C PHE A 353 -41.66 2.08 -5.26
N ARG A 354 -42.55 1.17 -4.84
CA ARG A 354 -43.51 1.44 -3.76
C ARG A 354 -43.84 0.24 -2.90
#